data_AF-A0A2K3JAK1-F1
#
_entry.id   AF-A0A2K3JAK1-F1
#
_cell.length_a   1.000
_cell.length_b   1.000
_cell.length_c   1.000
_cell.angle_alpha   90.00
_cell.angle_beta   90.00
_cell.angle_gamma   90.00
#
_symmetry.space_group_name_H-M   'P 1'
#
loop_
_entity.id
_entity.type
_entity.pdbx_description
1 polymer ?
#
loop_
_entity_poly.entity_id
_entity_poly.type
_entity_poly.pdbx_seq_one_letter_code
_entity_poly.pdbx_strand_id
1 'polypeptide(L)'
;MVGGGTPDEIAALQTYGMSLGLAFQIWDDYLDISSTKTTLGKDIGNDIRNGKKTLIAVHSFTHATGTQRKQLDDTFGNRDASDDDIAMIYDIFRSLGSVDYAQHRALSFVNQAKQAISVLAQSDAKELLIQLIEYTIKREK
;
A
#
# COMPACT_ATOMS: atom_id res chain seq x y z
N MET A 1 -23.42 15.45 -0.65
CA MET A 1 -23.80 16.61 0.19
C MET A 1 -24.13 17.83 -0.67
N VAL A 2 -23.21 18.36 -1.49
CA VAL A 2 -23.48 19.59 -2.28
C VAL A 2 -24.32 19.33 -3.55
N GLY A 3 -24.22 18.14 -4.16
CA GLY A 3 -24.95 17.77 -5.38
C GLY A 3 -26.34 17.15 -5.18
N GLY A 4 -26.90 17.18 -3.96
CA GLY A 4 -28.26 16.64 -3.71
C GLY A 4 -28.42 15.12 -3.71
N GLY A 5 -27.32 14.34 -3.73
CA GLY A 5 -27.37 12.87 -3.67
C GLY A 5 -28.03 12.33 -2.40
N THR A 6 -28.63 11.15 -2.52
CA THR A 6 -29.28 10.42 -1.42
C THR A 6 -28.29 10.00 -0.33
N PRO A 7 -28.74 9.68 0.89
CA PRO A 7 -27.86 9.19 1.95
C PRO A 7 -27.01 7.98 1.53
N ASP A 8 -27.59 7.03 0.79
CA ASP A 8 -26.91 5.82 0.33
C ASP A 8 -25.82 6.15 -0.70
N GLU A 9 -26.09 7.06 -1.65
CA GLU A 9 -25.09 7.51 -2.63
C GLU A 9 -23.94 8.28 -1.95
N ILE A 10 -24.24 9.08 -0.92
CA ILE A 10 -23.22 9.79 -0.15
C ILE A 10 -22.33 8.80 0.60
N ALA A 11 -22.91 7.81 1.28
CA ALA A 11 -22.16 6.78 1.99
C ALA A 11 -21.32 5.90 1.05
N ALA A 12 -21.87 5.58 -0.12
CA ALA A 12 -21.16 4.89 -1.20
C ALA A 12 -19.92 5.67 -1.65
N LEU A 13 -20.07 6.96 -1.95
CA LEU A 13 -18.95 7.81 -2.38
C LEU A 13 -17.90 8.03 -1.28
N GLN A 14 -18.31 8.10 -0.01
CA GLN A 14 -17.38 8.14 1.12
C GLN A 14 -16.55 6.86 1.21
N THR A 15 -17.20 5.70 1.09
CA THR A 15 -16.54 4.39 1.14
C THR A 15 -15.61 4.19 -0.05
N TYR A 16 -16.03 4.62 -1.24
CA TYR A 16 -15.22 4.67 -2.45
C TYR A 16 -13.95 5.49 -2.25
N GLY A 17 -14.07 6.74 -1.81
CA GLY A 17 -12.93 7.65 -1.65
C GLY A 17 -11.93 7.13 -0.63
N MET A 18 -12.42 6.63 0.51
CA MET A 18 -11.57 6.03 1.55
C MET A 18 -10.83 4.79 1.03
N SER A 19 -11.56 3.87 0.39
CA SER A 19 -10.99 2.62 -0.10
C SER A 19 -9.97 2.88 -1.23
N LEU A 20 -10.30 3.78 -2.16
CA LEU A 20 -9.38 4.17 -3.22
C LEU A 20 -8.11 4.81 -2.68
N GLY A 21 -8.22 5.72 -1.71
CA GLY A 21 -7.07 6.36 -1.08
C GLY A 21 -6.16 5.36 -0.35
N LEU A 22 -6.75 4.41 0.37
CA LEU A 22 -5.99 3.33 1.03
C LEU A 22 -5.32 2.41 0.01
N ALA A 23 -6.04 2.00 -1.04
CA ALA A 23 -5.47 1.20 -2.11
C ALA A 23 -4.28 1.90 -2.76
N PHE A 24 -4.42 3.20 -3.06
CA PHE A 24 -3.37 4.00 -3.68
C PHE A 24 -2.11 4.07 -2.82
N GLN A 25 -2.24 4.41 -1.53
CA GLN A 25 -1.09 4.53 -0.64
C GLN A 25 -0.35 3.20 -0.47
N ILE A 26 -1.09 2.10 -0.30
CA ILE A 26 -0.50 0.77 -0.13
C ILE A 26 0.15 0.29 -1.43
N TRP A 27 -0.48 0.56 -2.59
CA TRP A 27 0.08 0.20 -3.88
C TRP A 27 1.36 0.99 -4.20
N ASP A 28 1.42 2.27 -3.82
CA ASP A 28 2.63 3.10 -3.92
C ASP A 28 3.79 2.50 -3.11
N ASP A 29 3.56 2.21 -1.83
CA ASP A 29 4.57 1.54 -0.98
C ASP A 29 4.96 0.15 -1.53
N TYR A 30 4.03 -0.54 -2.19
CA TYR A 30 4.29 -1.84 -2.85
C TYR A 30 5.16 -1.70 -4.11
N LEU A 31 4.94 -0.68 -4.95
CA LEU A 31 5.77 -0.44 -6.14
C LEU A 31 7.22 -0.11 -5.75
N ASP A 32 7.40 0.62 -4.65
CA ASP A 32 8.71 1.01 -4.12
C ASP A 32 9.56 -0.19 -3.72
N ILE A 33 8.92 -1.28 -3.28
CA ILE A 33 9.59 -2.52 -2.87
C ILE A 33 9.68 -3.59 -3.97
N SER A 34 8.75 -3.59 -4.93
CA SER A 34 8.62 -4.67 -5.93
C SER A 34 9.46 -4.47 -7.19
N SER A 35 9.96 -3.25 -7.42
CA SER A 35 10.87 -2.95 -8.54
C SER A 35 12.15 -3.80 -8.48
N THR A 36 12.59 -4.31 -9.63
CA THR A 36 13.60 -5.36 -9.73
C THR A 36 15.03 -4.91 -9.42
N LYS A 37 15.73 -5.82 -8.75
CA LYS A 37 17.11 -5.81 -8.25
C LYS A 37 18.16 -5.31 -9.25
N THR A 38 18.74 -4.15 -8.99
CA THR A 38 20.16 -3.86 -9.30
C THR A 38 20.74 -2.82 -8.34
N THR A 39 19.87 -1.98 -7.79
CA THR A 39 20.03 -1.23 -6.55
C THR A 39 18.68 -1.37 -5.86
N LEU A 40 18.63 -1.77 -4.58
CA LEU A 40 17.43 -1.45 -3.79
C LEU A 40 17.16 0.04 -4.03
N GLY A 41 15.98 0.38 -4.56
CA GLY A 41 15.68 1.75 -4.94
C GLY A 41 15.99 2.71 -3.80
N LYS A 42 16.53 3.90 -4.10
CA LYS A 42 16.82 4.92 -3.09
C LYS A 42 15.62 5.14 -2.16
N ASP A 43 14.41 5.04 -2.71
CA ASP A 43 13.15 5.24 -2.00
C ASP A 43 12.94 4.21 -0.88
N ILE A 44 13.09 2.91 -1.15
CA ILE A 44 12.94 1.90 -0.11
C ILE A 44 14.04 1.96 0.95
N GLY A 45 15.28 2.24 0.52
CA GLY A 45 16.39 2.44 1.45
C GLY A 45 16.12 3.62 2.39
N ASN A 46 15.57 4.71 1.84
CA ASN A 46 15.17 5.87 2.63
C ASN A 46 14.01 5.55 3.57
N ASP A 47 13.01 4.79 3.13
CA ASP A 47 11.88 4.40 3.97
C ASP A 47 12.32 3.55 5.17
N ILE A 48 13.23 2.59 4.96
CA ILE A 48 13.81 1.78 6.03
C ILE A 48 14.66 2.66 6.97
N ARG A 49 15.56 3.50 6.45
CA ARG A 49 16.41 4.41 7.26
C ARG A 49 15.60 5.41 8.08
N ASN A 50 14.48 5.90 7.54
CA ASN A 50 13.59 6.82 8.23
C ASN A 50 12.58 6.12 9.14
N GLY A 51 12.48 4.80 9.08
CA GLY A 51 11.53 4.02 9.87
C GLY A 51 10.08 4.31 9.48
N LYS A 52 9.82 4.56 8.19
CA LYS A 52 8.48 4.86 7.68
C LYS A 52 7.57 3.65 7.89
N LYS A 53 6.54 3.82 8.71
CA LYS A 53 5.61 2.76 9.14
C LYS A 53 4.59 2.39 8.05
N THR A 54 5.07 1.93 6.90
CA THR A 54 4.23 1.38 5.84
C THR A 54 3.52 0.10 6.31
N LEU A 55 2.49 -0.33 5.57
CA LEU A 55 1.78 -1.56 5.90
C LEU A 55 2.71 -2.79 5.89
N ILE A 56 3.70 -2.80 4.99
CA ILE A 56 4.72 -3.85 4.89
C ILE A 56 5.57 -3.91 6.16
N ALA A 57 6.03 -2.76 6.65
CA ALA A 57 6.80 -2.69 7.88
C ALA A 57 5.97 -3.15 9.07
N VAL A 58 4.76 -2.62 9.24
CA VAL A 58 3.85 -3.00 10.34
C VAL A 58 3.59 -4.50 10.34
N HIS A 59 3.22 -5.08 9.20
CA HIS A 59 3.00 -6.52 9.08
C HIS A 59 4.25 -7.32 9.46
N SER A 60 5.42 -6.90 8.99
CA SER A 60 6.70 -7.56 9.29
C SER A 60 7.01 -7.54 10.79
N PHE A 61 6.85 -6.40 11.46
CA PHE A 61 7.05 -6.30 12.91
C PHE A 61 6.08 -7.17 13.71
N THR A 62 4.84 -7.33 13.26
CA THR A 62 3.84 -8.18 13.93
C THR A 62 4.16 -9.68 13.79
N HIS A 63 4.84 -10.10 12.73
CA HIS A 63 5.09 -11.52 12.45
C HIS A 63 6.54 -11.96 12.69
N ALA A 64 7.49 -11.03 12.78
CA ALA A 64 8.88 -11.34 13.05
C ALA A 64 9.09 -11.88 14.46
N THR A 65 9.96 -12.89 14.58
CA THR A 65 10.36 -13.47 15.87
C THR A 65 11.87 -13.68 15.93
N GLY A 66 12.42 -13.88 17.13
CA GLY A 66 13.83 -14.21 17.34
C GLY A 66 14.78 -13.25 16.63
N THR A 67 15.67 -13.80 15.80
CA THR A 67 16.69 -13.05 15.07
C THR A 67 16.09 -12.00 14.13
N GLN A 68 15.03 -12.33 13.40
CA GLN A 68 14.38 -11.39 12.47
C GLN A 68 13.83 -10.17 13.23
N ARG A 69 13.20 -10.42 14.39
CA ARG A 69 12.65 -9.34 15.22
C ARG A 69 13.77 -8.41 15.70
N LYS A 70 14.86 -8.99 16.20
CA LYS A 70 16.03 -8.21 16.65
C LYS A 70 16.63 -7.38 15.51
N GLN A 71 16.82 -7.98 14.33
CA GLN A 71 17.35 -7.28 13.15
C GLN A 71 16.47 -6.11 12.74
N LEU A 72 15.14 -6.29 12.75
CA LEU A 72 14.17 -5.21 12.51
C LEU A 72 14.29 -4.10 13.55
N ASP A 73 14.33 -4.44 14.84
CA ASP A 73 14.42 -3.46 15.93
C ASP A 73 15.76 -2.67 15.88
N ASP A 74 16.87 -3.32 15.51
CA ASP A 74 18.21 -2.71 15.46
C ASP A 74 18.44 -1.83 14.21
N THR A 75 17.78 -2.14 13.09
CA THR A 75 18.08 -1.52 11.77
C THR A 75 17.01 -0.54 11.31
N PHE A 76 15.73 -0.84 11.56
CA PHE A 76 14.64 -0.05 11.01
C PHE A 76 14.54 1.30 11.72
N GLY A 77 14.63 2.41 10.97
CA GLY A 77 14.72 3.76 11.52
C GLY A 77 16.15 4.19 11.86
N ASN A 78 17.16 3.36 11.61
CA ASN A 78 18.55 3.76 11.72
C ASN A 78 19.00 4.49 10.44
N ARG A 79 19.25 5.80 10.55
CA ARG A 79 19.68 6.63 9.41
C ARG A 79 21.05 6.25 8.85
N ASP A 80 21.88 5.62 9.68
CA ASP A 80 23.24 5.21 9.33
C ASP A 80 23.31 3.76 8.83
N ALA A 81 22.16 3.08 8.67
CA ALA A 81 22.10 1.71 8.16
C ALA A 81 22.75 1.60 6.77
N SER A 82 23.65 0.62 6.63
CA SER A 82 24.37 0.35 5.39
C SER A 82 23.43 -0.28 4.35
N ASP A 83 23.82 -0.28 3.07
CA ASP A 83 23.00 -0.90 2.01
C ASP A 83 22.81 -2.41 2.23
N ASP A 84 23.77 -3.09 2.87
CA ASP A 84 23.64 -4.49 3.27
C ASP A 84 22.60 -4.68 4.38
N ASP A 85 22.53 -3.76 5.34
CA ASP A 85 21.49 -3.76 6.37
C ASP A 85 20.10 -3.55 5.75
N ILE A 86 19.98 -2.65 4.77
CA ILE A 86 18.72 -2.44 4.04
C ILE A 86 18.33 -3.72 3.27
N ALA A 87 19.28 -4.36 2.59
CA ALA A 87 19.03 -5.61 1.86
C ALA A 87 18.55 -6.73 2.80
N MET A 88 19.15 -6.84 3.98
CA MET A 88 18.71 -7.78 5.02
C MET A 88 17.26 -7.51 5.46
N ILE A 89 16.90 -6.25 5.75
CA ILE A 89 15.53 -5.90 6.16
C ILE A 89 14.52 -6.19 5.06
N TYR A 90 14.89 -5.93 3.81
CA TYR A 90 14.10 -6.27 2.65
C TYR A 90 13.85 -7.78 2.53
N ASP A 91 14.88 -8.60 2.72
CA ASP A 91 14.74 -10.06 2.71
C ASP A 91 13.87 -10.55 3.87
N ILE A 92 13.93 -9.91 5.04
CA ILE A 92 13.00 -10.18 6.14
C ILE A 92 11.56 -9.88 5.72
N PHE A 93 11.28 -8.69 5.14
CA PHE A 93 9.94 -8.32 4.67
C PHE A 93 9.37 -9.35 3.68
N ARG A 94 10.20 -9.85 2.76
CA ARG A 94 9.80 -10.90 1.81
C ARG A 94 9.59 -12.24 2.49
N SER A 95 10.50 -12.67 3.36
CA SER A 95 10.42 -13.97 4.04
C SER A 95 9.19 -14.11 4.92
N LEU A 96 8.69 -13.00 5.47
CA LEU A 96 7.47 -12.94 6.28
C LEU A 96 6.19 -12.77 5.44
N GLY A 97 6.29 -12.74 4.11
CA GLY A 97 5.15 -12.54 3.21
C GLY A 97 4.53 -11.15 3.28
N SER A 98 5.23 -10.16 3.85
CA SER A 98 4.68 -8.82 4.10
C SER A 98 4.46 -8.01 2.82
N VAL A 99 5.28 -8.26 1.79
CA VAL A 99 5.14 -7.65 0.47
C VAL A 99 3.85 -8.13 -0.20
N ASP A 100 3.62 -9.45 -0.22
CA ASP A 100 2.42 -10.06 -0.78
C ASP A 100 1.18 -9.67 0.02
N TYR A 101 1.31 -9.58 1.35
CA TYR A 101 0.23 -9.09 2.22
C TYR A 101 -0.22 -7.68 1.82
N ALA A 102 0.71 -6.75 1.63
CA ALA A 102 0.40 -5.39 1.23
C ALA A 102 -0.27 -5.35 -0.15
N GLN A 103 0.23 -6.13 -1.12
CA GLN A 103 -0.38 -6.25 -2.43
C GLN A 103 -1.84 -6.72 -2.35
N HIS A 104 -2.09 -7.81 -1.62
CA HIS A 104 -3.44 -8.35 -1.45
C HIS A 104 -4.37 -7.35 -0.74
N ARG A 105 -3.86 -6.60 0.24
CA ARG A 105 -4.63 -5.56 0.93
C ARG A 105 -5.01 -4.41 -0.01
N ALA A 106 -4.08 -3.91 -0.82
CA ALA A 106 -4.39 -2.90 -1.83
C ALA A 106 -5.48 -3.38 -2.81
N LEU A 107 -5.36 -4.61 -3.33
CA LEU A 107 -6.36 -5.22 -4.22
C LEU A 107 -7.73 -5.40 -3.54
N SER A 108 -7.74 -5.74 -2.25
CA SER A 108 -8.99 -5.81 -1.47
C SER A 108 -9.68 -4.45 -1.38
N PHE A 109 -8.93 -3.37 -1.14
CA PHE A 109 -9.50 -2.02 -1.11
C PHE A 109 -9.96 -1.54 -2.49
N VAL A 110 -9.28 -1.91 -3.57
CA VAL A 110 -9.77 -1.70 -4.95
C VAL A 110 -11.13 -2.34 -5.15
N ASN A 111 -11.30 -3.59 -4.73
CA ASN A 111 -12.58 -4.28 -4.85
C ASN A 111 -13.67 -3.63 -3.99
N GLN A 112 -13.33 -3.18 -2.78
CA GLN A 112 -14.26 -2.43 -1.92
C GLN A 112 -14.68 -1.11 -2.58
N ALA A 113 -13.77 -0.37 -3.21
CA ALA A 113 -14.09 0.85 -3.94
C ALA A 113 -15.05 0.59 -5.11
N LYS A 114 -14.81 -0.47 -5.90
CA LYS A 114 -15.70 -0.88 -7.01
C LYS A 114 -17.10 -1.24 -6.52
N GLN A 115 -17.18 -2.01 -5.44
CA GLN A 115 -18.46 -2.43 -4.86
C GLN A 115 -19.24 -1.26 -4.28
N ALA A 116 -18.57 -0.32 -3.62
CA ALA A 116 -19.20 0.84 -2.98
C ALA A 116 -20.03 1.66 -3.98
N ILE A 117 -19.50 1.93 -5.18
CA ILE A 117 -20.20 2.74 -6.19
C ILE A 117 -21.19 1.96 -7.05
N SER A 118 -21.43 0.68 -6.75
CA SER A 118 -22.36 -0.16 -7.54
C SER A 118 -23.79 0.41 -7.53
N VAL A 119 -24.21 1.03 -6.42
CA VAL A 119 -25.53 1.65 -6.22
C VAL A 119 -25.76 2.90 -7.08
N LEU A 120 -24.70 3.55 -7.55
CA LEU A 120 -24.83 4.75 -8.38
C LEU A 120 -25.43 4.40 -9.75
N ALA A 121 -26.28 5.25 -10.29
CA ALA A 121 -26.78 5.09 -11.65
C ALA A 121 -25.63 5.13 -12.68
N GLN A 122 -25.80 4.41 -13.80
CA GLN A 122 -24.82 4.45 -14.89
C GLN A 122 -24.74 5.86 -15.46
N SER A 123 -23.52 6.37 -15.58
CA SER A 123 -23.22 7.72 -16.08
C SER A 123 -21.74 7.82 -16.43
N ASP A 124 -21.38 8.78 -17.27
CA ASP A 124 -19.98 9.10 -17.60
C ASP A 124 -19.14 9.34 -16.33
N ALA A 125 -19.72 10.00 -15.32
CA ALA A 125 -19.07 10.23 -14.04
C ALA A 125 -18.75 8.91 -13.31
N LYS A 126 -19.70 7.95 -13.27
CA LYS A 126 -19.46 6.62 -12.68
C LYS A 126 -18.36 5.87 -13.43
N GLU A 127 -18.33 5.97 -14.76
CA GLU A 127 -17.29 5.35 -15.58
C GLU A 127 -15.90 5.93 -15.27
N LEU A 128 -15.79 7.25 -15.10
CA LEU A 128 -14.54 7.91 -14.68
C LEU A 128 -14.07 7.42 -13.30
N LEU A 129 -14.99 7.23 -12.34
CA LEU A 129 -14.64 6.66 -11.03
C LEU A 129 -14.09 5.22 -11.16
N ILE A 130 -14.69 4.41 -12.05
CA ILE A 130 -14.19 3.05 -12.32
C ILE A 130 -12.79 3.11 -12.95
N GLN A 131 -12.57 4.01 -13.91
CA GLN A 131 -11.26 4.18 -14.55
C GLN A 131 -10.18 4.62 -13.55
N LEU A 132 -10.50 5.50 -12.60
CA LEU A 132 -9.58 5.90 -11.53
C LEU A 132 -9.16 4.72 -10.64
N ILE A 133 -10.09 3.82 -10.33
CA ILE A 133 -9.78 2.59 -9.59
C ILE A 133 -8.80 1.72 -10.40
N GLU A 134 -9.07 1.51 -11.68
CA GLU A 134 -8.20 0.69 -12.53
C GLU A 134 -6.80 1.29 -12.68
N TYR A 135 -6.72 2.61 -12.83
CA TYR A 135 -5.46 3.33 -12.92
C TYR A 135 -4.59 3.09 -11.67
N THR A 136 -5.19 3.03 -10.49
CA THR A 136 -4.48 2.88 -9.21
C THR A 136 -3.57 1.64 -9.18
N ILE A 137 -4.01 0.52 -9.78
CA ILE A 137 -3.24 -0.75 -9.80
C ILE A 137 -2.50 -1.02 -11.10
N LYS A 138 -2.78 -0.26 -12.17
CA LYS A 138 -2.08 -0.35 -13.46
C LYS A 138 -0.89 0.61 -13.54
N ARG A 139 -0.76 1.52 -12.58
CA ARG A 139 0.32 2.51 -12.56
C ARG A 139 1.67 1.81 -12.38
N GLU A 140 2.58 2.11 -13.30
CA GLU A 140 4.01 1.90 -13.16
C GLU A 140 4.65 3.23 -12.72
N LYS A 141 5.74 3.16 -11.95
CA LYS A 141 6.45 4.34 -11.43
C LYS A 141 7.23 5.06 -12.54
#